data_AF-A0A6C0KYE6-F1
#
_entry.id   AF-A0A6C0KYE6-F1
#
_cell.length_a   1.000
_cell.length_b   1.000
_cell.length_c   1.000
_cell.angle_alpha   90.00
_cell.angle_beta   90.00
_cell.angle_gamma   90.00
#
_symmetry.space_group_name_H-M   'P 1'
#
loop_
_entity.id
_entity.type
_entity.pdbx_description
1 polymer ?
#
loop_
_entity_poly.entity_id
_entity_poly.type
_entity_poly.pdbx_seq_one_letter_code
_entity_poly.pdbx_strand_id
1 'polypeptide(L)'
;MNIAIVYLASPFESKLSSGDSRYEMLKDSIENTSKYLSKYKYLIFHEDYQEKQFEEIRIIQPNVEFHKLDFVREELDFNHIGRNKGYMLMCRFFSGELQQILIKNGFDSYIRFDDDSFLIPPFHEDIVKNVSIFDYSYRTLFYDAQSKHGFPMQSLYEFTKKYITSKGHDYDNIKETLINYRFIDKNEKYLGLAPYNNFHYADLKIFKDPFIKEYFDNLLEMNGCLLNFWMDANIHSMLIFMLLPFTDYKSNIITNFGYRHNRHFSIINSAGFRYMGNEKFYPNGTS
;
A
#
# COMPACT_ATOMS: atom_id res chain seq x y z
N MET A 1 -18.14 -7.39 9.75
CA MET A 1 -17.13 -6.94 8.78
C MET A 1 -15.98 -7.92 8.82
N ASN A 2 -15.77 -8.64 7.74
CA ASN A 2 -14.68 -9.60 7.56
C ASN A 2 -13.42 -8.84 7.09
N ILE A 3 -12.50 -8.55 8.01
CA ILE A 3 -11.29 -7.76 7.74
C ILE A 3 -10.08 -8.68 7.64
N ALA A 4 -9.26 -8.49 6.60
CA ALA A 4 -7.94 -9.10 6.48
C ALA A 4 -6.84 -8.15 6.97
N ILE A 5 -5.89 -8.68 7.75
CA ILE A 5 -4.60 -8.02 7.99
C ILE A 5 -3.61 -8.61 6.99
N VAL A 6 -3.07 -7.79 6.09
CA VAL A 6 -2.30 -8.27 4.94
C VAL A 6 -0.84 -7.89 5.08
N TYR A 7 0.02 -8.88 4.86
CA TYR A 7 1.46 -8.72 4.72
C TYR A 7 1.93 -9.30 3.39
N LEU A 8 2.90 -8.63 2.76
CA LEU A 8 3.74 -9.24 1.73
C LEU A 8 5.14 -9.43 2.31
N ALA A 9 5.48 -10.68 2.56
CA ALA A 9 6.75 -11.08 3.12
C ALA A 9 7.85 -11.04 2.06
N SER A 10 9.00 -10.46 2.43
CA SER A 10 10.22 -10.62 1.64
C SER A 10 10.69 -12.08 1.61
N PRO A 11 11.51 -12.48 0.62
CA PRO A 11 12.14 -13.80 0.60
C PRO A 11 12.84 -14.13 1.93
N PHE A 12 12.84 -15.39 2.33
CA PHE A 12 13.28 -15.82 3.66
C PHE A 12 14.71 -15.37 4.00
N GLU A 13 15.62 -15.53 3.05
CA GLU A 13 17.04 -15.14 3.22
C GLU A 13 17.29 -13.64 2.99
N SER A 14 16.25 -12.85 2.73
CA SER A 14 16.39 -11.42 2.47
C SER A 14 16.85 -10.67 3.71
N LYS A 15 17.85 -9.81 3.51
CA LYS A 15 18.42 -8.96 4.56
C LYS A 15 18.33 -7.49 4.19
N LEU A 16 18.23 -6.64 5.20
CA LEU A 16 18.40 -5.20 5.04
C LEU A 16 19.87 -4.87 4.74
N SER A 17 20.13 -3.63 4.31
CA SER A 17 21.50 -3.15 4.11
C SER A 17 22.34 -3.14 5.40
N SER A 18 21.69 -3.18 6.57
CA SER A 18 22.33 -3.34 7.87
C SER A 18 22.74 -4.79 8.18
N GLY A 19 22.30 -5.76 7.38
CA GLY A 19 22.46 -7.20 7.62
C GLY A 19 21.33 -7.84 8.44
N ASP A 20 20.38 -7.04 8.95
CA ASP A 20 19.24 -7.52 9.72
C ASP A 20 18.31 -8.38 8.86
N SER A 21 17.81 -9.48 9.43
CA SER A 21 16.88 -10.40 8.76
C SER A 21 15.51 -9.76 8.57
N ARG A 22 14.99 -9.78 7.34
CA ARG A 22 13.62 -9.34 7.08
C ARG A 22 12.56 -10.28 7.64
N TYR A 23 12.87 -11.57 7.73
CA TYR A 23 11.96 -12.55 8.33
C TYR A 23 11.78 -12.33 9.83
N GLU A 24 12.85 -12.03 10.57
CA GLU A 24 12.74 -11.69 12.00
C GLU A 24 11.95 -10.40 12.18
N MET A 25 12.17 -9.42 11.32
CA MET A 25 11.43 -8.16 11.32
C MET A 25 9.93 -8.35 11.04
N LEU A 26 9.57 -9.23 10.11
CA LEU A 26 8.18 -9.61 9.86
C LEU A 26 7.54 -10.23 11.11
N LYS A 27 8.24 -11.13 11.81
CA LYS A 27 7.74 -11.73 13.06
C LYS A 27 7.50 -10.66 14.13
N ASP A 28 8.44 -9.75 14.32
CA ASP A 28 8.30 -8.64 15.27
C ASP A 28 7.13 -7.71 14.89
N SER A 29 6.94 -7.43 13.60
CA SER A 29 5.80 -6.65 13.10
C SER A 29 4.47 -7.36 13.36
N ILE A 30 4.39 -8.66 13.10
CA ILE A 30 3.20 -9.48 13.37
C ILE A 30 2.91 -9.51 14.86
N GLU A 31 3.92 -9.72 15.71
CA GLU A 31 3.76 -9.68 17.16
C GLU A 31 3.22 -8.31 17.61
N ASN A 32 3.83 -7.22 17.13
CA ASN A 32 3.43 -5.86 17.43
C ASN A 32 1.97 -5.57 17.04
N THR A 33 1.57 -5.93 15.82
CA THR A 33 0.19 -5.68 15.36
C THR A 33 -0.82 -6.62 16.01
N SER A 34 -0.43 -7.86 16.30
CA SER A 34 -1.31 -8.88 16.90
C SER A 34 -1.74 -8.52 18.31
N LYS A 35 -0.98 -7.71 19.05
CA LYS A 35 -1.40 -7.13 20.33
C LYS A 35 -2.74 -6.39 20.26
N TYR A 36 -3.08 -5.85 19.08
CA TYR A 36 -4.27 -5.03 18.87
C TYR A 36 -5.24 -5.63 17.85
N LEU A 37 -4.75 -6.45 16.94
CA LEU A 37 -5.48 -6.96 15.79
C LEU A 37 -5.66 -8.48 15.80
N SER A 38 -5.35 -9.16 16.91
CA SER A 38 -5.39 -10.62 17.03
C SER A 38 -6.73 -11.28 16.69
N LYS A 39 -7.84 -10.56 16.82
CA LYS A 39 -9.17 -11.06 16.44
C LYS A 39 -9.40 -11.15 14.94
N TYR A 40 -8.57 -10.49 14.12
CA TYR A 40 -8.69 -10.49 12.67
C TYR A 40 -7.78 -11.53 12.04
N LYS A 41 -8.10 -11.90 10.80
CA LYS A 41 -7.36 -12.91 10.07
C LYS A 41 -6.15 -12.29 9.39
N TYR A 42 -4.98 -12.86 9.61
CA TYR A 42 -3.73 -12.45 8.99
C TYR A 42 -3.53 -13.24 7.70
N LEU A 43 -3.23 -12.55 6.60
CA LEU A 43 -2.89 -13.15 5.31
C LEU A 43 -1.46 -12.75 4.96
N ILE A 44 -0.58 -13.75 4.91
CA ILE A 44 0.84 -13.55 4.63
C ILE A 44 1.11 -14.09 3.24
N PHE A 45 1.37 -13.17 2.32
CA PHE A 45 1.81 -13.49 0.97
C PHE A 45 3.32 -13.64 0.94
N HIS A 46 3.85 -14.67 0.30
CA HIS A 46 5.29 -14.97 0.30
C HIS A 46 5.75 -15.68 -0.98
N GLU A 47 7.05 -15.68 -1.27
CA GLU A 47 7.61 -16.41 -2.42
C GLU A 47 8.13 -17.80 -2.03
N ASP A 48 8.80 -17.92 -0.87
CA ASP A 48 9.70 -19.05 -0.59
C ASP A 48 9.59 -19.64 0.83
N TYR A 49 8.69 -19.12 1.68
CA TYR A 49 8.51 -19.65 3.04
C TYR A 49 8.05 -21.10 3.03
N GLN A 50 8.52 -21.86 4.02
CA GLN A 50 8.24 -23.28 4.20
C GLN A 50 7.48 -23.52 5.51
N GLU A 51 7.07 -24.77 5.74
CA GLU A 51 6.26 -25.14 6.91
C GLU A 51 6.90 -24.72 8.24
N LYS A 52 8.23 -24.77 8.35
CA LYS A 52 8.94 -24.31 9.55
C LYS A 52 8.63 -22.84 9.86
N GLN A 53 8.66 -21.96 8.86
CA GLN A 53 8.34 -20.55 9.05
C GLN A 53 6.85 -20.35 9.37
N PHE A 54 5.97 -21.17 8.77
CA PHE A 54 4.54 -21.10 9.07
C PHE A 54 4.26 -21.43 10.53
N GLU A 55 4.87 -22.48 11.07
CA GLU A 55 4.74 -22.87 12.48
C GLU A 55 5.25 -21.78 13.42
N GLU A 56 6.41 -21.18 13.13
CA GLU A 56 6.96 -20.07 13.94
C GLU A 56 6.02 -18.86 13.97
N ILE A 57 5.41 -18.49 12.84
CA ILE A 57 4.46 -17.37 12.78
C ILE A 57 3.13 -17.73 13.45
N ARG A 58 2.63 -18.98 13.31
CA ARG A 58 1.40 -19.44 13.96
C ARG A 58 1.47 -19.38 15.49
N ILE A 59 2.67 -19.52 16.06
CA ILE A 59 2.90 -19.34 17.51
C ILE A 59 2.61 -17.88 17.92
N ILE A 60 2.98 -16.90 17.08
CA ILE A 60 2.78 -15.47 17.35
C ILE A 60 1.33 -15.06 17.07
N GLN A 61 0.78 -15.54 15.96
CA GLN A 61 -0.56 -15.22 15.48
C GLN A 61 -1.25 -16.50 14.98
N PRO A 62 -2.12 -17.14 15.78
CA PRO A 62 -2.76 -18.40 15.38
C PRO A 62 -3.80 -18.24 14.26
N ASN A 63 -4.37 -17.04 14.08
CA ASN A 63 -5.36 -16.77 13.03
C ASN A 63 -4.67 -16.26 11.75
N VAL A 64 -3.81 -17.08 11.15
CA VAL A 64 -2.99 -16.73 9.99
C VAL A 64 -3.14 -17.73 8.84
N GLU A 65 -3.14 -17.22 7.61
CA GLU A 65 -3.03 -17.99 6.38
C GLU A 65 -1.83 -17.54 5.54
N PHE A 66 -1.26 -18.49 4.81
CA PHE A 66 -0.09 -18.28 3.97
C PHE A 66 -0.46 -18.49 2.50
N HIS A 67 -0.05 -17.54 1.66
CA HIS A 67 -0.35 -17.54 0.24
C HIS A 67 0.94 -17.40 -0.56
N LYS A 68 1.30 -18.46 -1.29
CA LYS A 68 2.46 -18.43 -2.18
C LYS A 68 2.16 -17.55 -3.40
N LEU A 69 3.09 -16.65 -3.72
CA LEU A 69 3.12 -15.84 -4.93
C LEU A 69 4.27 -16.28 -5.83
N ASP A 70 4.13 -16.00 -7.11
CA ASP A 70 5.20 -16.11 -8.11
C ASP A 70 5.57 -14.69 -8.55
N PHE A 71 6.78 -14.23 -8.19
CA PHE A 71 7.36 -12.96 -8.67
C PHE A 71 8.48 -13.16 -9.70
N VAL A 72 8.53 -14.32 -10.36
CA VAL A 72 9.34 -14.51 -11.58
C VAL A 72 8.51 -14.11 -12.80
N ARG A 73 7.29 -14.65 -12.91
CA ARG A 73 6.27 -14.34 -13.94
C ARG A 73 6.87 -14.16 -15.33
N GLU A 74 7.56 -15.19 -15.84
CA GLU A 74 8.29 -15.12 -17.12
C GLU A 74 7.41 -14.74 -18.31
N GLU A 75 6.11 -15.00 -18.21
CA GLU A 75 5.12 -14.68 -19.23
C GLU A 75 4.81 -13.17 -19.34
N LEU A 76 5.19 -12.37 -18.35
CA LEU A 76 4.98 -10.93 -18.36
C LEU A 76 6.21 -10.18 -18.85
N ASP A 77 6.00 -9.37 -19.90
CA ASP A 77 6.99 -8.43 -20.40
C ASP A 77 7.39 -7.43 -19.31
N PHE A 78 8.68 -7.06 -19.30
CA PHE A 78 9.24 -6.14 -18.33
C PHE A 78 10.21 -5.17 -18.99
N ASN A 79 9.93 -3.89 -18.84
CA ASN A 79 10.83 -2.82 -19.25
C ASN A 79 11.65 -2.36 -18.04
N HIS A 80 12.95 -2.65 -18.04
CA HIS A 80 13.79 -2.34 -16.89
C HIS A 80 14.07 -0.83 -16.78
N ILE A 81 13.30 -0.17 -15.92
CA ILE A 81 13.47 1.23 -15.55
C ILE A 81 13.71 1.28 -14.04
N GLY A 82 14.92 1.59 -13.58
CA GLY A 82 15.23 1.95 -12.19
C GLY A 82 15.12 0.86 -11.10
N ARG A 83 14.10 -0.02 -11.11
CA ARG A 83 13.90 -1.12 -10.14
C ARG A 83 13.89 -2.47 -10.86
N ASN A 84 14.09 -3.55 -10.10
CA ASN A 84 14.05 -4.91 -10.65
C ASN A 84 12.60 -5.38 -10.88
N LYS A 85 12.44 -6.47 -11.64
CA LYS A 85 11.13 -7.03 -12.00
C LYS A 85 10.31 -7.42 -10.77
N GLY A 86 10.92 -8.08 -9.79
CA GLY A 86 10.24 -8.48 -8.54
C GLY A 86 9.61 -7.31 -7.79
N TYR A 87 10.32 -6.17 -7.70
CA TYR A 87 9.78 -4.95 -7.10
C TYR A 87 8.57 -4.41 -7.90
N MET A 88 8.63 -4.43 -9.23
CA MET A 88 7.51 -3.97 -10.04
C MET A 88 6.32 -4.96 -10.03
N LEU A 89 6.58 -6.26 -9.83
CA LEU A 89 5.54 -7.26 -9.57
C LEU A 89 4.89 -7.07 -8.21
N MET A 90 5.65 -6.69 -7.18
CA MET A 90 5.09 -6.25 -5.89
C MET A 90 4.18 -5.03 -6.08
N CYS A 91 4.61 -4.01 -6.85
CA CYS A 91 3.76 -2.86 -7.14
C CYS A 91 2.47 -3.29 -7.87
N ARG A 92 2.57 -4.18 -8.86
CA ARG A 92 1.40 -4.75 -9.56
C ARG A 92 0.46 -5.47 -8.59
N PHE A 93 1.02 -6.30 -7.72
CA PHE A 93 0.26 -7.08 -6.75
C PHE A 93 -0.57 -6.17 -5.83
N PHE A 94 0.06 -5.16 -5.22
CA PHE A 94 -0.64 -4.24 -4.33
C PHE A 94 -1.60 -3.30 -5.04
N SER A 95 -1.38 -3.02 -6.33
CA SER A 95 -2.24 -2.14 -7.10
C SER A 95 -3.58 -2.76 -7.46
N GLY A 96 -3.71 -4.08 -7.57
CA GLY A 96 -5.00 -4.68 -7.95
C GLY A 96 -5.16 -6.19 -7.73
N GLU A 97 -4.09 -6.98 -7.86
CA GLU A 97 -4.20 -8.44 -7.72
C GLU A 97 -4.57 -8.85 -6.29
N LEU A 98 -4.01 -8.17 -5.28
CA LEU A 98 -4.38 -8.36 -3.88
C LEU A 98 -5.90 -8.18 -3.67
N GLN A 99 -6.47 -7.08 -4.17
CA GLN A 99 -7.88 -6.78 -3.96
C GLN A 99 -8.79 -7.80 -4.65
N GLN A 100 -8.42 -8.28 -5.83
CA GLN A 100 -9.13 -9.37 -6.50
C GLN A 100 -9.10 -10.68 -5.68
N ILE A 101 -7.94 -11.04 -5.13
CA ILE A 101 -7.79 -12.20 -4.24
C ILE A 101 -8.68 -12.04 -3.00
N LEU A 102 -8.65 -10.89 -2.35
CA LEU A 102 -9.43 -10.64 -1.13
C LEU A 102 -10.95 -10.65 -1.40
N ILE A 103 -11.40 -10.04 -2.49
CA ILE A 103 -12.82 -10.04 -2.91
C ILE A 103 -13.29 -11.48 -3.16
N LYS A 104 -12.49 -12.28 -3.90
CA LYS A 104 -12.82 -13.68 -4.20
C LYS A 104 -12.92 -14.54 -2.93
N ASN A 105 -12.12 -14.23 -1.91
CA ASN A 105 -12.13 -14.92 -0.63
C ASN A 105 -13.16 -14.35 0.38
N GLY A 106 -14.03 -13.44 -0.05
CA GLY A 106 -15.16 -12.96 0.75
C GLY A 106 -14.78 -11.99 1.88
N PHE A 107 -13.65 -11.29 1.76
CA PHE A 107 -13.33 -10.19 2.66
C PHE A 107 -14.12 -8.92 2.32
N ASP A 108 -14.46 -8.14 3.34
CA ASP A 108 -15.13 -6.84 3.21
C ASP A 108 -14.10 -5.72 3.10
N SER A 109 -13.00 -5.81 3.84
CA SER A 109 -11.96 -4.80 3.88
C SER A 109 -10.61 -5.41 4.27
N TYR A 110 -9.55 -4.62 4.15
CA TYR A 110 -8.22 -5.03 4.59
C TYR A 110 -7.40 -3.88 5.17
N ILE A 111 -6.42 -4.23 6.00
CA ILE A 111 -5.35 -3.33 6.45
C ILE A 111 -4.03 -3.90 5.95
N ARG A 112 -3.30 -3.11 5.17
CA ARG A 112 -1.93 -3.45 4.74
C ARG A 112 -0.94 -3.06 5.82
N PHE A 113 0.00 -3.97 6.05
CA PHE A 113 1.28 -3.72 6.71
C PHE A 113 2.40 -4.30 5.82
N ASP A 114 3.52 -3.60 5.72
CA ASP A 114 4.77 -4.16 5.17
C ASP A 114 5.55 -4.90 6.29
N ASP A 115 6.56 -5.69 5.91
CA ASP A 115 7.35 -6.53 6.84
C ASP A 115 8.06 -5.75 7.97
N ASP A 116 8.27 -4.44 7.81
CA ASP A 116 8.89 -3.53 8.77
C ASP A 116 7.93 -2.46 9.32
N SER A 117 6.64 -2.78 9.33
CA SER A 117 5.59 -1.87 9.79
C SER A 117 5.30 -2.08 11.27
N PHE A 118 5.37 -1.00 12.05
CA PHE A 118 5.14 -1.04 13.49
C PHE A 118 4.14 0.03 13.88
N LEU A 119 3.15 -0.39 14.65
CA LEU A 119 2.40 0.50 15.50
C LEU A 119 3.39 0.94 16.61
N ILE A 120 3.55 2.26 16.84
CA ILE A 120 4.30 2.85 17.99
C ILE A 120 3.45 3.82 18.85
N PRO A 121 3.70 3.98 20.18
CA PRO A 121 2.92 4.89 21.02
C PRO A 121 2.99 6.35 20.55
N PRO A 122 1.98 7.20 20.83
CA PRO A 122 0.70 6.87 21.48
C PRO A 122 -0.23 6.10 20.56
N PHE A 123 -1.01 5.19 21.16
CA PHE A 123 -1.91 4.28 20.45
C PHE A 123 -3.36 4.49 20.81
N HIS A 124 -4.23 4.07 19.89
CA HIS A 124 -5.64 3.86 20.15
C HIS A 124 -5.94 2.37 20.07
N GLU A 125 -6.52 1.79 21.13
CA GLU A 125 -6.83 0.36 21.23
C GLU A 125 -7.79 -0.12 20.12
N ASP A 126 -8.57 0.78 19.52
CA ASP A 126 -9.49 0.46 18.42
C ASP A 126 -9.05 1.14 17.11
N ILE A 127 -7.84 0.81 16.66
CA ILE A 127 -7.30 1.34 15.39
C ILE A 127 -8.26 1.07 14.22
N VAL A 128 -8.91 -0.10 14.20
CA VAL A 128 -9.86 -0.48 13.15
C VAL A 128 -11.04 0.48 13.11
N LYS A 129 -11.69 0.75 14.24
CA LYS A 129 -12.79 1.71 14.30
C LYS A 129 -12.40 3.09 13.80
N ASN A 130 -11.17 3.52 14.06
CA ASN A 130 -10.68 4.83 13.60
C ASN A 130 -10.44 4.86 12.08
N VAL A 131 -9.78 3.83 11.53
CA VAL A 131 -9.45 3.80 10.11
C VAL A 131 -10.64 3.40 9.23
N SER A 132 -11.63 2.70 9.77
CA SER A 132 -12.85 2.31 9.03
C SER A 132 -13.93 3.39 8.99
N ILE A 133 -13.68 4.60 9.50
CA ILE A 133 -14.60 5.75 9.37
C ILE A 133 -14.74 6.15 7.89
N PHE A 134 -13.69 5.93 7.12
CA PHE A 134 -13.62 6.20 5.69
C PHE A 134 -13.47 4.90 4.93
N ASP A 135 -13.87 4.89 3.67
CA ASP A 135 -13.76 3.73 2.80
C ASP A 135 -12.28 3.45 2.44
N TYR A 136 -11.44 4.48 2.43
CA TYR A 136 -9.99 4.35 2.30
C TYR A 136 -9.27 5.25 3.31
N SER A 137 -8.46 4.67 4.20
CA SER A 137 -7.69 5.43 5.18
C SER A 137 -6.21 5.15 5.08
N TYR A 138 -5.38 6.18 5.16
CA TYR A 138 -3.92 6.05 5.14
C TYR A 138 -3.30 6.92 6.23
N ARG A 139 -2.04 6.64 6.57
CA ARG A 139 -1.38 7.29 7.72
C ARG A 139 -0.51 8.48 7.35
N THR A 140 0.17 8.41 6.21
CA THR A 140 1.27 9.33 5.88
C THR A 140 1.20 9.72 4.41
N LEU A 141 1.63 10.94 4.09
CA LEU A 141 1.82 11.42 2.72
C LEU A 141 3.31 11.64 2.44
N PHE A 142 3.70 11.42 1.19
CA PHE A 142 5.03 11.74 0.68
C PHE A 142 4.94 12.20 -0.78
N TYR A 143 6.06 12.70 -1.29
CA TYR A 143 6.19 13.09 -2.69
C TYR A 143 7.20 12.18 -3.37
N ASP A 144 6.75 11.44 -4.38
CA ASP A 144 7.59 10.60 -5.22
C ASP A 144 7.16 10.72 -6.69
N ALA A 145 7.77 11.68 -7.36
CA ALA A 145 7.55 11.91 -8.80
C ALA A 145 8.47 11.06 -9.69
N GLN A 146 9.45 10.34 -9.10
CA GLN A 146 10.47 9.57 -9.84
C GLN A 146 11.11 10.34 -11.01
N SER A 147 11.35 11.66 -10.86
CA SER A 147 11.81 12.55 -11.94
C SER A 147 13.12 12.12 -12.61
N LYS A 148 14.02 11.47 -11.85
CA LYS A 148 15.28 10.88 -12.34
C LYS A 148 15.10 9.79 -13.42
N HIS A 149 13.89 9.25 -13.58
CA HIS A 149 13.58 8.19 -14.53
C HIS A 149 12.69 8.67 -15.70
N GLY A 150 12.69 9.98 -16.00
CA GLY A 150 11.96 10.53 -17.15
C GLY A 150 10.47 10.82 -16.88
N PHE A 151 10.11 11.13 -15.63
CA PHE A 151 8.73 11.40 -15.20
C PHE A 151 7.71 10.28 -15.51
N PRO A 152 8.02 9.01 -15.19
CA PRO A 152 7.12 7.88 -15.45
C PRO A 152 5.75 8.07 -14.79
N MET A 153 5.72 8.72 -13.62
CA MET A 153 4.48 9.02 -12.90
C MET A 153 3.59 10.05 -13.62
N GLN A 154 4.13 10.90 -14.50
CA GLN A 154 3.30 11.78 -15.33
C GLN A 154 2.44 10.95 -16.28
N SER A 155 3.00 9.87 -16.87
CA SER A 155 2.22 9.01 -17.78
C SER A 155 1.07 8.28 -17.06
N LEU A 156 1.22 7.96 -15.77
CA LEU A 156 0.14 7.43 -14.94
C LEU A 156 -0.97 8.46 -14.72
N TYR A 157 -0.59 9.71 -14.43
CA TYR A 157 -1.53 10.82 -14.29
C TYR A 157 -2.31 11.06 -15.60
N GLU A 158 -1.62 11.11 -16.75
CA GLU A 158 -2.29 11.27 -18.05
C GLU A 158 -3.20 10.10 -18.40
N PHE A 159 -2.77 8.87 -18.08
CA PHE A 159 -3.61 7.67 -18.22
C PHE A 159 -4.90 7.80 -17.41
N THR A 160 -4.79 8.23 -16.16
CA THR A 160 -5.94 8.42 -15.26
C THR A 160 -6.87 9.52 -15.75
N LYS A 161 -6.33 10.68 -16.15
CA LYS A 161 -7.10 11.78 -16.73
C LYS A 161 -7.85 11.36 -18.00
N LYS A 162 -7.18 10.61 -18.89
CA LYS A 162 -7.80 10.06 -20.09
C LYS A 162 -8.92 9.07 -19.75
N TYR A 163 -8.71 8.22 -18.74
CA TYR A 163 -9.73 7.29 -18.29
C TYR A 163 -10.98 8.03 -17.78
N ILE A 164 -10.83 8.98 -16.85
CA ILE A 164 -11.91 9.81 -16.29
C ILE A 164 -12.73 10.47 -17.41
N THR A 165 -12.05 11.16 -18.33
CA THR A 165 -12.71 11.85 -19.44
C THR A 165 -13.40 10.89 -20.42
N SER A 166 -12.80 9.73 -20.69
CA SER A 166 -13.41 8.69 -21.53
C SER A 166 -14.69 8.09 -20.93
N LYS A 167 -14.86 8.19 -19.61
CA LYS A 167 -16.06 7.76 -18.87
C LYS A 167 -17.13 8.85 -18.78
N GLY A 168 -16.91 10.01 -19.41
CA GLY A 168 -17.84 11.13 -19.41
C GLY A 168 -17.81 11.97 -18.15
N HIS A 169 -16.84 11.74 -17.25
CA HIS A 169 -16.62 12.61 -16.10
C HIS A 169 -15.85 13.86 -16.50
N ASP A 170 -16.27 15.00 -15.95
CA ASP A 170 -15.59 16.28 -16.15
C ASP A 170 -14.41 16.40 -15.19
N TYR A 171 -13.20 16.20 -15.72
CA TYR A 171 -11.95 16.34 -14.98
C TYR A 171 -11.76 17.76 -14.40
N ASP A 172 -12.29 18.81 -15.03
CA ASP A 172 -12.08 20.18 -14.56
C ASP A 172 -12.74 20.42 -13.19
N ASN A 173 -13.75 19.62 -12.82
CA ASN A 173 -14.38 19.66 -11.49
C ASN A 173 -13.42 19.33 -10.34
N ILE A 174 -12.34 18.57 -10.59
CA ILE A 174 -11.37 18.22 -9.56
C ILE A 174 -10.06 19.00 -9.68
N LYS A 175 -9.82 19.67 -10.82
CA LYS A 175 -8.52 20.28 -11.15
C LYS A 175 -8.06 21.32 -10.12
N GLU A 176 -8.94 22.22 -9.69
CA GLU A 176 -8.59 23.23 -8.68
C GLU A 176 -8.23 22.57 -7.34
N THR A 177 -8.99 21.55 -6.94
CA THR A 177 -8.70 20.74 -5.75
C THR A 177 -7.35 20.04 -5.84
N LEU A 178 -7.01 19.47 -7.01
CA LEU A 178 -5.69 18.85 -7.24
C LEU A 178 -4.53 19.86 -7.11
N ILE A 179 -4.71 21.08 -7.62
CA ILE A 179 -3.72 22.17 -7.47
C ILE A 179 -3.58 22.55 -5.99
N ASN A 180 -4.70 22.68 -5.27
CA ASN A 180 -4.71 23.07 -3.85
C ASN A 180 -4.04 22.02 -2.95
N TYR A 181 -4.18 20.73 -3.27
CA TYR A 181 -3.46 19.66 -2.59
C TYR A 181 -1.99 19.56 -2.98
N ARG A 182 -1.53 20.35 -3.95
CA ARG A 182 -0.20 20.19 -4.59
C ARG A 182 -0.02 18.79 -5.17
N PHE A 183 -1.09 18.21 -5.67
CA PHE A 183 -1.05 16.95 -6.42
C PHE A 183 -0.49 17.20 -7.83
N ILE A 184 -0.94 18.29 -8.47
CA ILE A 184 -0.36 18.84 -9.71
C ILE A 184 0.09 20.29 -9.50
N ASP A 185 0.95 20.80 -10.39
CA ASP A 185 1.18 22.24 -10.53
C ASP A 185 0.17 22.92 -11.48
N LYS A 186 0.31 24.24 -11.66
CA LYS A 186 -0.56 25.05 -12.54
C LYS A 186 -0.50 24.64 -14.02
N ASN A 187 0.55 23.92 -14.42
CA ASN A 187 0.74 23.41 -15.77
C ASN A 187 0.36 21.92 -15.87
N GLU A 188 -0.37 21.40 -14.88
CA GLU A 188 -0.80 20.00 -14.78
C GLU A 188 0.34 18.97 -14.70
N LYS A 189 1.52 19.40 -14.26
CA LYS A 189 2.59 18.47 -13.95
C LYS A 189 2.30 17.78 -12.62
N TYR A 190 2.22 16.46 -12.63
CA TYR A 190 2.09 15.66 -11.42
C TYR A 190 3.33 15.80 -10.53
N LEU A 191 3.09 16.15 -9.27
CA LEU A 191 4.13 16.46 -8.30
C LEU A 191 4.57 15.23 -7.48
N GLY A 192 3.93 14.08 -7.68
CA GLY A 192 4.29 12.84 -6.99
C GLY A 192 3.63 12.66 -5.63
N LEU A 193 2.66 13.51 -5.25
CA LEU A 193 1.95 13.34 -3.98
C LEU A 193 1.30 11.96 -3.94
N ALA A 194 1.61 11.17 -2.90
CA ALA A 194 1.09 9.82 -2.72
C ALA A 194 0.91 9.46 -1.24
N PRO A 195 -0.05 8.57 -0.91
CA PRO A 195 -0.08 7.94 0.40
C PRO A 195 1.15 7.03 0.55
N TYR A 196 1.83 7.09 1.69
CA TYR A 196 2.83 6.08 2.01
C TYR A 196 2.11 4.80 2.42
N ASN A 197 1.83 3.96 1.42
CA ASN A 197 0.83 2.91 1.47
C ASN A 197 1.29 1.61 2.18
N ASN A 198 2.49 1.60 2.79
CA ASN A 198 2.91 0.55 3.73
C ASN A 198 1.94 0.41 4.92
N PHE A 199 1.15 1.45 5.21
CA PHE A 199 -0.06 1.36 6.01
C PHE A 199 -1.24 1.98 5.25
N HIS A 200 -2.30 1.20 5.07
CA HIS A 200 -3.61 1.71 4.74
C HIS A 200 -4.71 0.71 5.10
N TYR A 201 -5.90 1.24 5.39
CA TYR A 201 -7.16 0.50 5.40
C TYR A 201 -7.89 0.78 4.10
N ALA A 202 -8.51 -0.24 3.50
CA ALA A 202 -9.44 -0.05 2.39
C ALA A 202 -10.63 -1.01 2.46
N ASP A 203 -11.82 -0.46 2.25
CA ASP A 203 -13.05 -1.19 2.00
C ASP A 203 -13.05 -1.71 0.56
N LEU A 204 -13.19 -3.03 0.41
CA LEU A 204 -13.13 -3.70 -0.89
C LEU A 204 -14.32 -3.35 -1.78
N LYS A 205 -15.37 -2.71 -1.25
CA LYS A 205 -16.45 -2.18 -2.09
C LYS A 205 -15.95 -1.11 -3.07
N ILE A 206 -14.90 -0.35 -2.73
CA ILE A 206 -14.26 0.59 -3.66
C ILE A 206 -13.80 -0.16 -4.91
N PHE A 207 -13.14 -1.30 -4.73
CA PHE A 207 -12.60 -2.09 -5.84
C PHE A 207 -13.65 -2.97 -6.54
N LYS A 208 -14.88 -3.03 -6.00
CA LYS A 208 -16.05 -3.67 -6.63
C LYS A 208 -16.89 -2.68 -7.45
N ASP A 209 -16.72 -1.38 -7.22
CA ASP A 209 -17.37 -0.34 -8.00
C ASP A 209 -16.99 -0.47 -9.48
N PRO A 210 -17.95 -0.47 -10.43
CA PRO A 210 -17.64 -0.68 -11.84
C PRO A 210 -16.65 0.31 -12.44
N PHE A 211 -16.73 1.60 -12.06
CA PHE A 211 -15.84 2.64 -12.57
C PHE A 211 -14.42 2.48 -12.03
N ILE A 212 -14.27 2.13 -10.75
CA ILE A 212 -12.95 1.87 -10.16
C ILE A 212 -12.37 0.54 -10.63
N LYS A 213 -13.19 -0.52 -10.66
CA LYS A 213 -12.77 -1.86 -11.06
C LYS A 213 -12.21 -1.85 -12.48
N GLU A 214 -12.91 -1.22 -13.42
CA GLU A 214 -12.45 -1.17 -14.81
C GLU A 214 -11.13 -0.40 -14.96
N TYR A 215 -10.92 0.67 -14.18
CA TYR A 215 -9.63 1.38 -14.16
C TYR A 215 -8.47 0.44 -13.78
N PHE A 216 -8.62 -0.31 -12.69
CA PHE A 216 -7.60 -1.23 -12.21
C PHE A 216 -7.42 -2.44 -13.13
N ASP A 217 -8.51 -2.96 -13.72
CA ASP A 217 -8.42 -4.03 -14.72
C ASP A 217 -7.61 -3.57 -15.94
N ASN A 218 -7.89 -2.38 -16.48
CA ASN A 218 -7.14 -1.79 -17.60
C ASN A 218 -5.66 -1.61 -17.25
N LEU A 219 -5.36 -1.13 -16.03
CA LEU A 219 -3.99 -0.93 -15.54
C LEU A 219 -3.21 -2.26 -15.46
N LEU A 220 -3.87 -3.31 -14.98
CA LEU A 220 -3.30 -4.66 -14.89
C LEU A 220 -3.13 -5.29 -16.29
N GLU A 221 -4.13 -5.16 -17.17
CA GLU A 221 -4.08 -5.71 -18.53
C GLU A 221 -2.93 -5.10 -19.34
N MET A 222 -2.73 -3.79 -19.25
CA MET A 222 -1.65 -3.11 -19.96
C MET A 222 -0.27 -3.26 -19.31
N ASN A 223 -0.16 -4.01 -18.20
CA ASN A 223 1.08 -4.18 -17.44
C ASN A 223 1.75 -2.86 -17.03
N GLY A 224 0.97 -1.86 -16.61
CA GLY A 224 1.46 -0.50 -16.36
C GLY A 224 2.64 -0.41 -15.40
N CYS A 225 2.65 -1.23 -14.32
CA CYS A 225 3.78 -1.31 -13.41
C CYS A 225 5.05 -1.83 -14.11
N LEU A 226 4.94 -2.87 -14.93
CA LEU A 226 6.09 -3.55 -15.55
C LEU A 226 6.64 -2.81 -16.78
N LEU A 227 5.76 -2.15 -17.53
CA LEU A 227 6.12 -1.51 -18.80
C LEU A 227 6.37 -0.01 -18.66
N ASN A 228 5.61 0.67 -17.80
CA ASN A 228 5.63 2.12 -17.65
C ASN A 228 6.19 2.58 -16.29
N PHE A 229 6.71 1.64 -15.50
CA PHE A 229 7.29 1.90 -14.19
C PHE A 229 6.31 2.56 -13.19
N TRP A 230 5.01 2.27 -13.30
CA TRP A 230 3.99 2.80 -12.39
C TRP A 230 4.08 2.15 -11.00
N MET A 231 4.24 2.97 -9.96
CA MET A 231 4.39 2.50 -8.57
C MET A 231 3.04 2.46 -7.86
N ASP A 232 2.84 1.47 -7.00
CA ASP A 232 1.59 1.22 -6.28
C ASP A 232 1.14 2.41 -5.43
N ALA A 233 2.06 3.07 -4.73
CA ALA A 233 1.73 4.26 -3.95
C ALA A 233 1.11 5.38 -4.82
N ASN A 234 1.68 5.63 -6.02
CA ASN A 234 1.15 6.63 -6.94
C ASN A 234 -0.14 6.16 -7.60
N ILE A 235 -0.30 4.87 -7.88
CA ILE A 235 -1.57 4.30 -8.38
C ILE A 235 -2.69 4.49 -7.36
N HIS A 236 -2.44 4.20 -6.08
CA HIS A 236 -3.40 4.48 -5.00
C HIS A 236 -3.63 5.98 -4.82
N SER A 237 -2.64 6.82 -5.15
CA SER A 237 -2.84 8.26 -5.21
C SER A 237 -3.83 8.68 -6.30
N MET A 238 -3.77 8.05 -7.49
CA MET A 238 -4.76 8.27 -8.54
C MET A 238 -6.16 7.87 -8.07
N LEU A 239 -6.28 6.73 -7.37
CA LEU A 239 -7.55 6.32 -6.76
C LEU A 239 -8.09 7.42 -5.83
N ILE A 240 -7.32 7.81 -4.82
CA ILE A 240 -7.73 8.75 -3.78
C ILE A 240 -8.08 10.13 -4.34
N PHE A 241 -7.19 10.71 -5.14
CA PHE A 241 -7.28 12.12 -5.51
C PHE A 241 -7.99 12.36 -6.83
N MET A 242 -8.04 11.36 -7.73
CA MET A 242 -8.61 11.55 -9.07
C MET A 242 -9.84 10.70 -9.36
N LEU A 243 -9.96 9.50 -8.80
CA LEU A 243 -11.10 8.62 -9.09
C LEU A 243 -12.21 8.72 -8.05
N LEU A 244 -11.87 8.63 -6.75
CA LEU A 244 -12.86 8.72 -5.67
C LEU A 244 -13.72 9.98 -5.70
N PRO A 245 -13.25 11.18 -6.12
CA PRO A 245 -14.10 12.36 -6.25
C PRO A 245 -15.31 12.21 -7.19
N PHE A 246 -15.30 11.21 -8.08
CA PHE A 246 -16.42 10.90 -8.98
C PHE A 246 -17.30 9.75 -8.46
N THR A 247 -17.14 9.37 -7.19
CA THR A 247 -17.88 8.29 -6.51
C THR A 247 -18.45 8.77 -5.18
N ASP A 248 -19.26 7.94 -4.52
CA ASP A 248 -19.76 8.21 -3.16
C ASP A 248 -18.77 7.80 -2.05
N TYR A 249 -17.64 7.17 -2.42
CA TYR A 249 -16.66 6.67 -1.46
C TYR A 249 -15.72 7.78 -0.98
N LYS A 250 -15.36 7.70 0.29
CA LYS A 250 -14.55 8.71 0.95
C LYS A 250 -13.21 8.14 1.38
N SER A 251 -12.18 8.95 1.19
CA SER A 251 -10.86 8.68 1.73
C SER A 251 -10.43 9.76 2.70
N ASN A 252 -9.62 9.40 3.71
CA ASN A 252 -8.99 10.40 4.55
C ASN A 252 -7.66 9.93 5.13
N ILE A 253 -6.86 10.89 5.56
CA ILE A 253 -5.68 10.62 6.37
C ILE A 253 -6.07 10.51 7.85
N ILE A 254 -5.53 9.50 8.54
CA ILE A 254 -5.75 9.27 9.96
C ILE A 254 -4.42 9.44 10.69
N THR A 255 -4.28 10.49 11.50
CA THR A 255 -2.98 10.91 12.06
C THR A 255 -2.90 10.78 13.58
N ASN A 256 -3.94 10.26 14.23
CA ASN A 256 -4.07 10.19 15.69
C ASN A 256 -3.32 9.03 16.35
N PHE A 257 -2.66 8.15 15.60
CA PHE A 257 -1.86 7.05 16.14
C PHE A 257 -0.42 7.09 15.64
N GLY A 258 0.50 6.53 16.44
CA GLY A 258 1.89 6.41 16.07
C GLY A 258 2.11 5.21 15.17
N TYR A 259 2.89 5.44 14.12
CA TYR A 259 3.20 4.43 13.13
C TYR A 259 4.62 4.64 12.62
N ARG A 260 5.28 3.53 12.32
CA ARG A 260 6.65 3.50 11.86
C ARG A 260 6.80 2.48 10.74
N HIS A 261 7.56 2.87 9.72
CA HIS A 261 8.02 1.98 8.66
C HIS A 261 9.50 2.25 8.43
N ASN A 262 10.36 1.25 8.61
CA ASN A 262 11.80 1.44 8.65
C ASN A 262 12.17 2.52 9.71
N ARG A 263 13.07 3.47 9.41
CA ARG A 263 13.45 4.62 10.24
C ARG A 263 12.55 5.84 10.00
N HIS A 264 11.41 5.66 9.34
CA HIS A 264 10.43 6.72 9.13
C HIS A 264 9.34 6.63 10.20
N PHE A 265 9.30 7.64 11.05
CA PHE A 265 8.36 7.75 12.16
C PHE A 265 7.27 8.75 11.78
N SER A 266 6.02 8.31 11.81
CA SER A 266 4.89 9.17 11.53
C SER A 266 4.70 10.17 12.66
N ILE A 267 4.48 11.44 12.30
CA ILE A 267 4.28 12.51 13.29
C ILE A 267 2.81 12.48 13.71
N ILE A 268 2.54 12.38 15.01
CA ILE A 268 1.16 12.41 15.54
C ILE A 268 0.49 13.74 15.15
N ASN A 269 -0.79 13.66 14.76
CA ASN A 269 -1.61 14.79 14.29
C ASN A 269 -1.03 15.50 13.05
N SER A 270 -0.19 14.80 12.28
CA SER A 270 0.39 15.31 11.03
C SER A 270 0.46 14.21 9.97
N ALA A 271 0.32 14.63 8.71
CA ALA A 271 0.49 13.77 7.54
C ALA A 271 1.94 13.39 7.26
N GLY A 272 2.89 14.09 7.88
CA GLY A 272 4.31 13.92 7.65
C GLY A 272 4.92 12.77 8.46
N PHE A 273 6.16 12.45 8.09
CA PHE A 273 7.02 11.54 8.82
C PHE A 273 8.39 12.17 9.03
N ARG A 274 9.15 11.62 9.98
CA ARG A 274 10.53 12.01 10.26
C ARG A 274 11.44 10.80 10.07
N TYR A 275 12.50 10.97 9.28
CA TYR A 275 13.58 10.00 9.22
C TYR A 275 14.49 10.14 10.45
N MET A 276 14.74 9.05 11.17
CA MET A 276 15.63 9.03 12.33
C MET A 276 16.82 8.10 12.07
N GLY A 277 17.92 8.66 11.56
CA GLY A 277 19.09 7.88 11.10
C GLY A 277 19.81 7.10 12.20
N ASN A 278 19.74 7.56 13.44
CA ASN A 278 20.40 6.93 14.60
C ASN A 278 19.54 5.85 15.26
N GLU A 279 18.30 5.67 14.82
CA GLU A 279 17.45 4.59 15.32
C GLU A 279 17.87 3.25 14.70
N LYS A 280 17.73 2.19 15.50
CA LYS A 280 17.73 0.82 14.97
C LYS A 280 16.64 0.69 13.92
N PHE A 281 16.79 -0.22 12.97
CA PHE A 281 15.75 -0.47 11.95
C PHE A 281 14.43 -0.98 12.54
N TYR A 282 14.50 -1.66 13.68
CA TYR A 282 13.36 -2.19 14.44
C TYR A 282 13.35 -1.59 15.87
N PRO A 283 12.17 -1.30 16.46
CA PRO A 283 12.06 -0.75 17.80
C PRO A 283 12.53 -1.75 18.86
N ASN A 284 13.33 -1.31 19.85
CA ASN A 284 13.66 -2.17 21.01
C ASN A 284 12.45 -2.28 21.95
N GLY A 285 12.15 -3.48 22.46
CA GLY A 285 11.30 -3.63 23.63
C GLY A 285 9.79 -3.60 23.36
N THR A 286 9.32 -4.28 22.32
CA THR A 286 7.91 -4.67 22.24
C THR A 286 7.63 -6.00 22.95
N SER A 287 8.49 -6.44 23.88
CA SER A 287 8.13 -7.48 24.85
C SER A 287 7.14 -6.92 25.87
#